data_AF-L1PQ17-F1
#
_entry.id   AF-L1PQ17-F1
#
_cell.length_a   1.000
_cell.length_b   1.000
_cell.length_c   1.000
_cell.angle_alpha   90.00
_cell.angle_beta   90.00
_cell.angle_gamma   90.00
#
_symmetry.space_group_name_H-M   'P 1'
#
loop_
_entity.id
_entity.type
_entity.pdbx_description
1 polymer ?
#
loop_
_entity_poly.entity_id
_entity_poly.type
_entity_poly.pdbx_seq_one_letter_code
_entity_poly.pdbx_strand_id
1 'polypeptide(L)'
;MKTPYFKQSFLIVLFATLIFIGLKNCLPARIFPETKASGSNVVVDSLMLEAISGKEIDKVLSQANDSLAQEQRLKKSDQYLFSFFKKLEELEQTKNGKIRIAYYGDSMTDGDLIVQDLRALFQNAFGGLGIGFLPIASESAKSRGSVFHSYSNTWKTQSYVNVKRPKRPFGVSGQVFFTQGNGTWVQYRSSNQAHISQLYAPALFYGASGNKEAKVEIAYNDTVRVVKSLDTDKLLNVLPLTEGANTKSVRITFYKSDSIPIYGVGSMQGKGVYIDNFSSRGNSGLPLSLFNPDLMRAFDRALGGYDLVVLHFGANVLNYGTLDYSWYERGMTKVINQIRACFPHTSILVISTADKSTKVDMEMQTDKAVVPLANAQRKYAQDTRSGFINLYELMGGRGSMKQWVEANPPLAGKDYTHFNPRGAKKVAHLIYNKLMEEYEHYKDPRNSEKADVFQERIKEIQTVRTVTPTTQPNVNRTRTQTVTTQRVQSPTTQRVQSATTQRVQSTTTQRVQGATTQRVQSTTTQRVQSTTTQRVQSTTTQRVQSPTTQRVQSPTTQRVQPSTIQAVQNITNKVHKDTIKEKKDNLHR
;
A
#
# COMPACT_ATOMS: atom_id res chain seq x y z
N MET A 1 -36.44 48.90 26.29
CA MET A 1 -35.23 49.35 25.55
C MET A 1 -34.31 48.15 25.34
N LYS A 2 -33.56 48.05 24.24
CA LYS A 2 -32.55 46.99 24.04
C LYS A 2 -31.18 47.49 24.50
N THR A 3 -30.59 46.84 25.50
CA THR A 3 -29.21 47.12 25.95
C THR A 3 -28.25 46.80 24.81
N PRO A 4 -27.31 47.68 24.43
CA PRO A 4 -26.39 47.40 23.33
C PRO A 4 -25.41 46.28 23.73
N TYR A 5 -25.33 45.23 22.92
CA TYR A 5 -24.45 44.06 23.12
C TYR A 5 -23.01 44.44 23.49
N PHE A 6 -22.48 45.53 22.92
CA PHE A 6 -21.17 46.07 23.23
C PHE A 6 -20.94 46.32 24.74
N LYS A 7 -21.95 46.83 25.47
CA LYS A 7 -21.85 47.05 26.93
C LYS A 7 -21.82 45.74 27.72
N GLN A 8 -22.55 44.72 27.28
CA GLN A 8 -22.46 43.38 27.88
C GLN A 8 -21.10 42.73 27.60
N SER A 9 -20.61 42.77 26.36
CA SER A 9 -19.28 42.26 26.00
C SER A 9 -18.17 42.94 26.79
N PHE A 10 -18.22 44.27 26.93
CA PHE A 10 -17.26 45.03 27.75
C PHE A 10 -17.32 44.64 29.22
N LEU A 11 -18.52 44.51 29.82
CA LEU A 11 -18.68 44.05 31.20
C LEU A 11 -18.17 42.63 31.43
N ILE A 12 -18.34 41.72 30.47
CA ILE A 12 -17.81 40.34 30.55
C ILE A 12 -16.28 40.36 30.55
N VAL A 13 -15.66 41.14 29.65
CA VAL A 13 -14.18 41.29 29.61
C VAL A 13 -13.66 41.94 30.88
N LEU A 14 -14.34 42.96 31.41
CA LEU A 14 -13.98 43.61 32.68
C LEU A 14 -14.06 42.62 33.86
N PHE A 15 -15.15 41.85 33.97
CA PHE A 15 -15.30 40.82 35.01
C PHE A 15 -14.24 39.72 34.90
N ALA A 16 -13.98 39.21 33.70
CA ALA A 16 -12.94 38.21 33.47
C ALA A 16 -11.55 38.73 33.86
N THR A 17 -11.27 40.01 33.60
CA THR A 17 -10.00 40.67 33.96
C THR A 17 -9.87 40.82 35.48
N LEU A 18 -10.93 41.26 36.17
CA LEU A 18 -10.95 41.39 37.63
C LEU A 18 -10.83 40.02 38.33
N ILE A 19 -11.52 38.99 37.83
CA ILE A 19 -11.40 37.61 38.31
C ILE A 19 -9.97 37.08 38.11
N PHE A 20 -9.36 37.33 36.95
CA PHE A 20 -7.97 36.93 36.69
C PHE A 20 -6.97 37.64 37.62
N ILE A 21 -7.17 38.94 37.89
CA ILE A 21 -6.34 39.70 38.84
C ILE A 21 -6.50 39.15 40.27
N GLY A 22 -7.73 38.90 40.73
CA GLY A 22 -8.00 38.35 42.06
C GLY A 22 -7.46 36.93 42.26
N LEU A 23 -7.62 36.06 41.25
CA LEU A 23 -7.11 34.69 41.28
C LEU A 23 -5.60 34.58 40.99
N LYS A 24 -4.94 35.65 40.51
CA LYS A 24 -3.51 35.64 40.17
C LYS A 24 -2.62 35.11 41.31
N ASN A 25 -2.97 35.41 42.55
CA ASN A 25 -2.20 35.00 43.74
C ASN A 25 -2.53 33.56 44.20
N CYS A 26 -3.56 32.93 43.63
CA CYS A 26 -3.95 31.54 43.87
C CYS A 26 -3.64 30.61 42.68
N LEU A 27 -3.19 31.15 41.55
CA LEU A 27 -2.73 30.35 40.41
C LEU A 27 -1.31 29.81 40.69
N PRO A 28 -1.01 28.55 40.32
CA PRO A 28 0.34 28.00 40.49
C PRO A 28 1.33 28.77 39.60
N ALA A 29 2.52 29.06 40.15
CA ALA A 29 3.48 30.00 39.56
C ALA A 29 3.99 29.66 38.14
N ARG A 30 3.74 28.43 37.65
CA ARG A 30 4.01 27.99 36.27
C ARG A 30 2.93 27.03 35.80
N ILE A 31 2.18 27.40 34.76
CA ILE A 31 1.19 26.53 34.10
C ILE A 31 1.80 25.82 32.87
N PHE A 32 2.87 26.36 32.30
CA PHE A 32 3.71 25.70 31.29
C PHE A 32 5.20 25.95 31.58
N PRO A 33 6.10 25.00 31.27
CA PRO A 33 7.54 25.21 31.39
C PRO A 33 8.09 26.02 30.20
N GLU A 34 8.79 27.13 30.47
CA GLU A 34 9.61 27.78 29.43
C GLU A 34 10.88 26.96 29.14
N THR A 35 10.87 26.25 28.02
CA THR A 35 12.10 25.93 27.29
C THR A 35 12.03 26.59 25.92
N LYS A 36 12.81 27.67 25.72
CA LYS A 36 13.00 28.32 24.42
C LYS A 36 13.85 27.44 23.50
N ALA A 37 13.24 26.37 22.98
CA ALA A 37 13.82 25.54 21.94
C ALA A 37 13.82 26.32 20.61
N SER A 38 14.91 27.04 20.34
CA SER A 38 15.22 27.50 18.98
C SER A 38 15.58 26.27 18.13
N GLY A 39 14.97 26.14 16.95
CA GLY A 39 15.18 25.00 16.06
C GLY A 39 14.21 23.83 16.27
N SER A 40 14.06 23.03 15.22
CA SER A 40 13.02 22.02 15.06
C SER A 40 13.24 20.77 15.93
N ASN A 41 12.77 20.82 17.18
CA ASN A 41 12.74 19.66 18.08
C ASN A 41 11.33 19.09 18.20
N VAL A 42 11.15 17.85 17.71
CA VAL A 42 9.99 17.01 18.05
C VAL A 42 10.26 16.39 19.41
N VAL A 43 9.27 16.40 20.32
CA VAL A 43 9.37 15.60 21.55
C VAL A 43 9.26 14.13 21.16
N VAL A 44 10.42 13.47 21.06
CA VAL A 44 10.48 12.02 20.94
C VAL A 44 10.17 11.45 22.32
N ASP A 45 9.10 10.68 22.42
CA ASP A 45 8.67 10.06 23.67
C ASP A 45 9.77 9.13 24.23
N SER A 46 10.13 9.31 25.50
CA SER A 46 11.06 8.42 26.21
C SER A 46 10.61 6.96 26.13
N LEU A 47 9.30 6.68 26.17
CA LEU A 47 8.75 5.32 26.05
C LEU A 47 8.99 4.71 24.66
N MET A 48 9.09 5.54 23.61
CA MET A 48 9.46 5.12 22.26
C MET A 48 10.96 4.79 22.19
N LEU A 49 11.81 5.61 22.81
CA LEU A 49 13.26 5.37 22.89
C LEU A 49 13.58 4.12 23.71
N GLU A 50 12.88 3.90 24.83
CA GLU A 50 12.97 2.69 25.65
C GLU A 50 12.59 1.42 24.86
N ALA A 51 11.44 1.44 24.16
CA ALA A 51 10.99 0.30 23.35
C ALA A 51 11.94 -0.05 22.19
N ILE A 52 12.61 0.96 21.62
CA ILE A 52 13.67 0.80 20.62
C ILE A 52 14.97 0.28 21.25
N SER A 53 15.27 0.62 22.52
CA SER A 53 16.50 0.21 23.22
C SER A 53 16.55 -1.29 23.60
N GLY A 54 15.42 -2.00 23.55
CA GLY A 54 15.34 -3.45 23.71
C GLY A 54 15.45 -3.99 25.15
N LYS A 55 15.72 -3.16 26.16
CA LYS A 55 16.05 -3.63 27.52
C LYS A 55 14.91 -4.25 28.35
N GLU A 56 13.66 -4.24 27.85
CA GLU A 56 12.51 -4.89 28.52
C GLU A 56 11.97 -6.12 27.78
N ILE A 57 12.60 -6.56 26.68
CA ILE A 57 12.10 -7.66 25.82
C ILE A 57 11.76 -8.91 26.65
N ASP A 58 12.72 -9.44 27.41
CA ASP A 58 12.52 -10.69 28.13
C ASP A 58 11.50 -10.57 29.27
N LYS A 59 11.33 -9.37 29.87
CA LYS A 59 10.37 -9.16 30.96
C LYS A 59 8.92 -9.10 30.44
N VAL A 60 8.69 -8.47 29.30
CA VAL A 60 7.36 -8.40 28.66
C VAL A 60 6.96 -9.74 28.03
N LEU A 61 7.94 -10.56 27.63
CA LEU A 61 7.70 -11.91 27.09
C LEU A 61 7.57 -12.97 28.20
N SER A 62 8.43 -12.99 29.24
CA SER A 62 8.38 -13.99 30.31
C SER A 62 7.18 -13.86 31.26
N GLN A 63 6.55 -12.68 31.33
CA GLN A 63 5.26 -12.54 32.01
C GLN A 63 4.10 -13.19 31.24
N ALA A 64 4.31 -13.65 30.00
CA ALA A 64 3.34 -14.43 29.24
C ALA A 64 3.47 -15.95 29.53
N ASN A 65 3.31 -16.34 30.80
CA ASN A 65 2.73 -17.65 31.11
C ASN A 65 1.25 -17.60 30.71
N ASP A 66 0.98 -17.71 29.40
CA ASP A 66 -0.32 -17.42 28.80
C ASP A 66 -1.31 -18.57 29.03
N SER A 67 -1.85 -18.61 30.24
CA SER A 67 -2.91 -19.53 30.67
C SER A 67 -4.29 -19.22 30.06
N LEU A 68 -4.38 -18.25 29.13
CA LEU A 68 -5.61 -17.86 28.44
C LEU A 68 -5.61 -18.27 26.96
N ALA A 69 -4.47 -18.65 26.40
CA ALA A 69 -4.35 -19.31 25.10
C ALA A 69 -4.89 -20.76 25.15
N GLN A 70 -6.22 -20.91 25.28
CA GLN A 70 -6.88 -22.21 25.21
C GLN A 70 -6.66 -22.84 23.84
N GLU A 71 -6.10 -24.06 23.80
CA GLU A 71 -5.55 -24.72 22.60
C GLU A 71 -6.64 -25.16 21.58
N GLN A 72 -7.31 -24.20 20.94
CA GLN A 72 -8.22 -24.47 19.84
C GLN A 72 -7.42 -24.83 18.58
N ARG A 73 -7.24 -26.14 18.40
CA ARG A 73 -6.69 -26.78 17.21
C ARG A 73 -7.36 -26.24 15.94
N LEU A 74 -6.65 -25.35 15.22
CA LEU A 74 -7.16 -24.62 14.07
C LEU A 74 -7.53 -25.55 12.90
N LYS A 75 -8.41 -25.05 12.02
CA LYS A 75 -8.98 -25.82 10.92
C LYS A 75 -8.99 -25.02 9.63
N LYS A 76 -8.19 -25.45 8.66
CA LYS A 76 -8.43 -25.29 7.21
C LYS A 76 -8.33 -23.84 6.68
N SER A 77 -7.98 -22.88 7.51
CA SER A 77 -7.56 -21.52 7.12
C SER A 77 -6.13 -21.49 6.57
N ASP A 78 -5.32 -22.44 6.98
CA ASP A 78 -3.88 -22.26 7.11
C ASP A 78 -3.18 -22.73 5.83
N GLN A 79 -3.82 -23.69 5.15
CA GLN A 79 -3.57 -24.07 3.75
C GLN A 79 -3.59 -22.89 2.76
N TYR A 80 -4.25 -21.78 3.10
CA TYR A 80 -4.30 -20.59 2.24
C TYR A 80 -3.01 -19.75 2.28
N LEU A 81 -2.08 -20.07 3.20
CA LEU A 81 -0.75 -19.46 3.30
C LEU A 81 0.36 -20.36 2.74
N PHE A 82 0.07 -21.59 2.33
CA PHE A 82 1.06 -22.57 1.88
C PHE A 82 1.96 -22.08 0.72
N SER A 83 1.48 -21.23 -0.20
CA SER A 83 2.31 -20.65 -1.26
C SER A 83 3.39 -19.70 -0.72
N PHE A 84 3.06 -18.95 0.33
CA PHE A 84 4.01 -18.12 1.07
C PHE A 84 4.96 -18.98 1.92
N PHE A 85 4.46 -19.99 2.62
CA PHE A 85 5.30 -20.90 3.42
C PHE A 85 6.28 -21.72 2.58
N LYS A 86 5.89 -22.19 1.39
CA LYS A 86 6.80 -22.88 0.46
C LYS A 86 7.97 -22.00 0.03
N LYS A 87 7.72 -20.71 -0.25
CA LYS A 87 8.79 -19.73 -0.51
C LYS A 87 9.63 -19.41 0.73
N LEU A 88 9.02 -19.43 1.92
CA LEU A 88 9.72 -19.23 3.20
C LEU A 88 10.68 -20.39 3.48
N GLU A 89 10.28 -21.61 3.12
CA GLU A 89 11.09 -22.83 3.13
C GLU A 89 12.22 -22.79 2.08
N GLU A 90 11.92 -22.43 0.83
CA GLU A 90 12.93 -22.21 -0.21
C GLU A 90 14.00 -21.18 0.23
N LEU A 91 13.58 -20.09 0.88
CA LEU A 91 14.48 -19.08 1.45
C LEU A 91 15.23 -19.58 2.68
N GLU A 92 14.58 -20.33 3.57
CA GLU A 92 15.20 -20.93 4.76
C GLU A 92 16.30 -21.92 4.37
N GLN A 93 16.05 -22.80 3.40
CA GLN A 93 16.98 -23.84 2.97
C GLN A 93 18.12 -23.27 2.11
N THR A 94 17.81 -22.44 1.11
CA THR A 94 18.82 -21.98 0.13
C THR A 94 19.56 -20.70 0.53
N LYS A 95 19.04 -19.95 1.53
CA LYS A 95 19.45 -18.57 1.87
C LYS A 95 19.49 -17.64 0.64
N ASN A 96 18.65 -17.93 -0.34
CA ASN A 96 18.57 -17.24 -1.62
C ASN A 96 17.12 -16.95 -2.01
N GLY A 97 16.92 -16.06 -2.99
CA GLY A 97 15.59 -15.53 -3.29
C GLY A 97 15.17 -14.39 -2.36
N LYS A 98 13.90 -13.98 -2.48
CA LYS A 98 13.32 -12.80 -1.85
C LYS A 98 11.89 -13.11 -1.42
N ILE A 99 11.47 -12.57 -0.29
CA ILE A 99 10.07 -12.53 0.13
C ILE A 99 9.66 -11.09 0.35
N ARG A 100 8.48 -10.71 -0.15
CA ARG A 100 7.90 -9.37 0.06
C ARG A 100 6.47 -9.47 0.59
N ILE A 101 6.24 -8.76 1.69
CA ILE A 101 4.97 -8.70 2.40
C ILE A 101 4.41 -7.28 2.28
N ALA A 102 3.19 -7.14 1.75
CA ALA A 102 2.44 -5.89 1.76
C ALA A 102 1.55 -5.84 3.00
N TYR A 103 1.89 -5.01 3.98
CA TYR A 103 1.13 -4.88 5.24
C TYR A 103 0.19 -3.68 5.15
N TYR A 104 -1.08 -3.92 4.84
CA TYR A 104 -2.11 -2.87 4.83
C TYR A 104 -2.84 -2.80 6.17
N GLY A 105 -3.02 -1.58 6.68
CA GLY A 105 -3.78 -1.39 7.91
C GLY A 105 -4.23 0.03 8.20
N ASP A 106 -4.78 0.20 9.40
CA ASP A 106 -5.32 1.45 9.92
C ASP A 106 -4.38 2.12 10.94
N SER A 107 -4.92 2.94 11.86
CA SER A 107 -4.16 3.63 12.90
C SER A 107 -3.38 2.69 13.82
N MET A 108 -3.79 1.42 13.95
CA MET A 108 -3.04 0.42 14.73
C MET A 108 -1.67 0.08 14.13
N THR A 109 -1.49 0.29 12.82
CA THR A 109 -0.23 0.03 12.08
C THR A 109 0.64 1.28 11.88
N ASP A 110 0.17 2.41 12.39
CA ASP A 110 0.72 3.72 12.08
C ASP A 110 2.05 4.00 12.80
N GLY A 111 2.82 4.96 12.28
CA GLY A 111 4.18 5.24 12.77
C GLY A 111 5.18 4.08 12.58
N ASP A 112 4.82 3.02 11.85
CA ASP A 112 5.59 1.78 11.71
C ASP A 112 5.71 0.93 12.98
N LEU A 113 4.94 1.20 14.03
CA LEU A 113 5.13 0.62 15.37
C LEU A 113 5.03 -0.92 15.42
N ILE A 114 3.98 -1.53 14.86
CA ILE A 114 3.88 -3.00 14.77
C ILE A 114 4.84 -3.55 13.70
N VAL A 115 4.88 -2.87 12.55
CA VAL A 115 5.50 -3.43 11.34
C VAL A 115 7.03 -3.36 11.38
N GLN A 116 7.64 -2.43 12.12
CA GLN A 116 9.10 -2.39 12.31
C GLN A 116 9.61 -3.62 13.07
N ASP A 117 8.93 -4.01 14.15
CA ASP A 117 9.34 -5.13 14.99
C ASP A 117 9.03 -6.47 14.29
N LEU A 118 7.90 -6.56 13.57
CA LEU A 118 7.58 -7.71 12.72
C LEU A 118 8.61 -7.87 11.58
N ARG A 119 9.03 -6.77 10.95
CA ARG A 119 10.07 -6.74 9.91
C ARG A 119 11.42 -7.18 10.50
N ALA A 120 11.79 -6.72 11.69
CA ALA A 120 13.01 -7.11 12.36
C ALA A 120 13.03 -8.61 12.72
N LEU A 121 11.91 -9.18 13.19
CA LEU A 121 11.80 -10.61 13.48
C LEU A 121 12.02 -11.46 12.23
N PHE A 122 11.32 -11.16 11.13
CA PHE A 122 11.53 -11.86 9.86
C PHE A 122 12.94 -11.66 9.28
N GLN A 123 13.52 -10.45 9.38
CA GLN A 123 14.88 -10.17 8.87
C GLN A 123 15.97 -10.82 9.73
N ASN A 124 15.73 -11.06 11.02
CA ASN A 124 16.63 -11.84 11.89
C ASN A 124 16.63 -13.33 11.51
N ALA A 125 15.46 -13.94 11.25
CA ALA A 125 15.36 -15.38 10.98
C ALA A 125 15.72 -15.76 9.53
N PHE A 126 15.27 -14.97 8.54
CA PHE A 126 15.37 -15.29 7.11
C PHE A 126 16.31 -14.36 6.32
N GLY A 127 16.97 -13.43 7.02
CA GLY A 127 17.71 -12.33 6.40
C GLY A 127 16.80 -11.31 5.71
N GLY A 128 17.39 -10.24 5.20
CA GLY A 128 16.70 -9.18 4.47
C GLY A 128 17.19 -7.80 4.90
N LEU A 129 17.21 -6.84 3.97
CA LEU A 129 17.82 -5.53 4.21
C LEU A 129 16.94 -4.39 3.71
N GLY A 130 16.68 -3.43 4.60
CA GLY A 130 15.90 -2.23 4.32
C GLY A 130 14.44 -2.28 4.76
N ILE A 131 13.86 -1.08 4.84
CA ILE A 131 12.52 -0.80 5.39
C ILE A 131 11.35 -1.16 4.44
N GLY A 132 11.62 -1.42 3.17
CA GLY A 132 10.60 -1.66 2.14
C GLY A 132 10.30 -0.42 1.28
N PHE A 133 9.02 -0.18 0.98
CA PHE A 133 8.49 0.95 0.21
C PHE A 133 8.00 2.08 1.14
N LEU A 134 8.31 3.32 0.78
CA LEU A 134 7.93 4.53 1.51
C LEU A 134 7.15 5.50 0.62
N PRO A 135 5.97 5.99 1.04
CA PRO A 135 5.24 7.03 0.30
C PRO A 135 5.96 8.39 0.42
N ILE A 136 5.79 9.24 -0.60
CA ILE A 136 6.45 10.57 -0.66
C ILE A 136 6.16 11.45 0.56
N ALA A 137 4.91 11.43 1.04
CA ALA A 137 4.50 12.10 2.27
C ALA A 137 3.66 11.15 3.14
N SER A 138 3.78 11.28 4.46
CA SER A 138 3.08 10.45 5.45
C SER A 138 2.76 11.28 6.67
N GLU A 139 1.51 11.25 7.13
CA GLU A 139 1.04 11.96 8.34
C GLU A 139 1.90 11.64 9.58
N SER A 140 2.46 10.43 9.61
CA SER A 140 3.30 9.90 10.69
C SER A 140 4.80 9.82 10.33
N ALA A 141 5.24 10.55 9.31
CA ALA A 141 6.67 10.63 8.94
C ALA A 141 7.58 11.05 10.11
N LYS A 142 7.07 11.88 11.03
CA LYS A 142 7.80 12.37 12.21
C LYS A 142 7.84 11.40 13.39
N SER A 143 7.02 10.36 13.41
CA SER A 143 6.93 9.38 14.51
C SER A 143 7.46 7.99 14.13
N ARG A 144 7.96 7.80 12.90
CA ARG A 144 8.65 6.57 12.48
C ARG A 144 10.04 6.49 13.10
N GLY A 145 10.28 5.49 13.94
CA GLY A 145 11.62 5.18 14.47
C GLY A 145 12.53 4.48 13.45
N SER A 146 11.94 3.81 12.46
CA SER A 146 12.64 2.98 11.47
C SER A 146 13.32 3.77 10.35
N VAL A 147 12.82 4.95 9.98
CA VAL A 147 13.43 5.87 9.00
C VAL A 147 13.12 7.33 9.34
N PHE A 148 14.10 8.22 9.20
CA PHE A 148 13.87 9.66 9.25
C PHE A 148 13.30 10.14 7.91
N HIS A 149 12.06 10.63 7.89
CA HIS A 149 11.36 11.06 6.68
C HIS A 149 10.92 12.53 6.81
N SER A 150 11.28 13.35 5.82
CA SER A 150 10.84 14.76 5.72
C SER A 150 10.60 15.18 4.27
N TYR A 151 9.82 16.23 4.07
CA TYR A 151 9.41 16.72 2.76
C TYR A 151 8.96 18.19 2.82
N SER A 152 8.91 18.87 1.68
CA SER A 152 8.35 20.23 1.58
C SER A 152 6.82 20.25 1.77
N ASN A 153 6.27 21.38 2.19
CA ASN A 153 4.82 21.60 2.24
C ASN A 153 4.15 21.77 0.86
N THR A 154 4.90 21.56 -0.23
CA THR A 154 4.47 21.75 -1.62
C THR A 154 4.03 20.43 -2.30
N TRP A 155 3.58 19.44 -1.54
CA TRP A 155 3.07 18.17 -2.06
C TRP A 155 1.54 18.09 -2.01
N LYS A 156 0.91 18.05 -3.20
CA LYS A 156 -0.52 17.76 -3.31
C LYS A 156 -0.75 16.25 -3.25
N THR A 157 -1.25 15.78 -2.11
CA THR A 157 -1.56 14.36 -1.88
C THR A 157 -3.00 14.04 -2.28
N GLN A 158 -3.23 12.88 -2.91
CA GLN A 158 -4.54 12.23 -3.02
C GLN A 158 -4.44 10.81 -2.44
N SER A 159 -5.48 10.35 -1.73
CA SER A 159 -5.54 9.04 -1.07
C SER A 159 -6.87 8.34 -1.36
N TYR A 160 -6.89 7.00 -1.41
CA TYR A 160 -8.12 6.22 -1.58
C TYR A 160 -9.16 6.47 -0.48
N VAL A 161 -8.76 6.96 0.70
CA VAL A 161 -9.66 7.21 1.84
C VAL A 161 -10.55 8.41 1.53
N ASN A 162 -9.97 9.42 0.87
CA ASN A 162 -10.57 10.74 0.70
C ASN A 162 -11.03 11.01 -0.75
N VAL A 163 -10.56 10.23 -1.74
CA VAL A 163 -10.80 10.49 -3.17
C VAL A 163 -11.34 9.23 -3.87
N LYS A 164 -12.66 9.17 -4.06
CA LYS A 164 -13.35 8.01 -4.68
C LYS A 164 -13.18 7.90 -6.21
N ARG A 165 -12.71 8.95 -6.88
CA ARG A 165 -12.49 9.03 -8.34
C ARG A 165 -11.25 9.90 -8.66
N PRO A 166 -10.03 9.37 -8.53
CA PRO A 166 -8.81 10.16 -8.77
C PRO A 166 -8.54 10.32 -10.28
N LYS A 167 -7.82 11.37 -10.68
CA LYS A 167 -7.45 11.61 -12.10
C LYS A 167 -6.27 10.74 -12.56
N ARG A 168 -5.49 10.20 -11.64
CA ARG A 168 -4.43 9.20 -11.85
C ARG A 168 -4.63 8.11 -10.80
N PRO A 169 -4.43 6.81 -11.11
CA PRO A 169 -4.61 5.77 -10.10
C PRO A 169 -3.64 5.92 -8.91
N PHE A 170 -4.03 5.42 -7.75
CA PHE A 170 -3.17 5.39 -6.55
C PHE A 170 -2.05 4.35 -6.72
N GLY A 171 -0.87 4.62 -6.17
CA GLY A 171 0.20 3.64 -6.02
C GLY A 171 -0.06 2.66 -4.87
N VAL A 172 0.86 1.70 -4.66
CA VAL A 172 0.70 0.63 -3.64
C VAL A 172 0.43 1.13 -2.22
N SER A 173 0.89 2.32 -1.83
CA SER A 173 0.59 2.91 -0.51
C SER A 173 -0.82 3.49 -0.38
N GLY A 174 -1.69 3.33 -1.39
CA GLY A 174 -3.03 3.93 -1.41
C GLY A 174 -3.06 5.40 -1.80
N GLN A 175 -1.92 5.97 -2.21
CA GLN A 175 -1.73 7.40 -2.42
C GLN A 175 -1.13 7.72 -3.79
N VAL A 176 -1.31 8.96 -4.23
CA VAL A 176 -0.60 9.55 -5.38
C VAL A 176 -0.32 11.03 -5.08
N PHE A 177 0.87 11.48 -5.46
CA PHE A 177 1.44 12.78 -5.09
C PHE A 177 1.79 13.60 -6.32
N PHE A 178 1.57 14.91 -6.25
CA PHE A 178 1.91 15.87 -7.31
C PHE A 178 2.65 17.08 -6.73
N THR A 179 3.66 17.58 -7.44
CA THR A 179 4.48 18.71 -6.99
C THR A 179 3.81 20.05 -7.24
N GLN A 180 3.71 20.90 -6.21
CA GLN A 180 3.15 22.25 -6.31
C GLN A 180 4.28 23.28 -6.55
N GLY A 181 4.83 23.27 -7.77
CA GLY A 181 5.92 24.15 -8.19
C GLY A 181 7.32 23.52 -8.09
N ASN A 182 8.28 24.22 -8.70
CA ASN A 182 9.70 23.83 -8.73
C ASN A 182 10.32 23.87 -7.33
N GLY A 183 11.30 23.00 -7.08
CA GLY A 183 11.97 22.90 -5.78
C GLY A 183 11.17 22.13 -4.72
N THR A 184 10.03 21.53 -5.08
CA THR A 184 9.32 20.56 -4.23
C THR A 184 10.25 19.37 -3.92
N TRP A 185 10.35 18.91 -2.67
CA TRP A 185 11.34 17.91 -2.30
C TRP A 185 10.85 16.88 -1.27
N VAL A 186 11.52 15.73 -1.24
CA VAL A 186 11.42 14.69 -0.20
C VAL A 186 12.83 14.24 0.21
N GLN A 187 13.02 13.88 1.48
CA GLN A 187 14.27 13.37 2.01
C GLN A 187 14.02 12.17 2.94
N TYR A 188 14.86 11.15 2.78
CA TYR A 188 14.93 9.99 3.65
C TYR A 188 16.35 9.86 4.21
N ARG A 189 16.48 9.46 5.47
CA ARG A 189 17.74 9.04 6.09
C ARG A 189 17.48 7.77 6.89
N SER A 190 18.34 6.77 6.73
CA SER A 190 18.22 5.50 7.46
C SER A 190 18.31 5.72 8.97
N SER A 191 17.67 4.85 9.76
CA SER A 191 17.95 4.77 11.19
C SER A 191 19.31 4.09 11.45
N ASN A 192 19.62 3.80 12.71
CA ASN A 192 20.76 2.97 13.11
C ASN A 192 20.33 1.57 13.59
N GLN A 193 19.06 1.17 13.37
CA GLN A 193 18.58 -0.17 13.72
C GLN A 193 19.21 -1.24 12.81
N ALA A 194 19.28 -2.48 13.28
CA ALA A 194 19.75 -3.63 12.50
C ALA A 194 18.91 -3.81 11.22
N HIS A 195 19.53 -4.37 10.17
CA HIS A 195 18.97 -4.60 8.82
C HIS A 195 18.51 -3.37 8.03
N ILE A 196 18.18 -2.25 8.69
CA ILE A 196 17.67 -1.01 8.07
C ILE A 196 18.63 0.18 8.25
N SER A 197 19.89 -0.11 8.59
CA SER A 197 20.94 0.89 8.88
C SER A 197 21.46 1.65 7.65
N GLN A 198 20.97 1.33 6.45
CA GLN A 198 21.20 2.04 5.20
C GLN A 198 19.90 2.09 4.37
N LEU A 199 19.87 2.96 3.37
CA LEU A 199 18.94 2.89 2.24
C LEU A 199 19.60 2.04 1.15
N TYR A 200 19.05 0.85 0.92
CA TYR A 200 19.62 -0.17 0.02
C TYR A 200 19.12 0.03 -1.41
N ALA A 201 20.02 0.34 -2.35
CA ALA A 201 19.71 0.66 -3.75
C ALA A 201 18.36 1.41 -3.97
N PRO A 202 18.14 2.58 -3.35
CA PRO A 202 16.84 3.26 -3.40
C PRO A 202 16.49 3.72 -4.83
N ALA A 203 15.23 3.52 -5.23
CA ALA A 203 14.67 4.01 -6.48
C ALA A 203 13.35 4.74 -6.29
N LEU A 204 13.11 5.76 -7.11
CA LEU A 204 11.87 6.54 -7.16
C LEU A 204 10.85 5.88 -8.10
N PHE A 205 9.60 5.78 -7.65
CA PHE A 205 8.46 5.21 -8.37
C PHE A 205 7.46 6.31 -8.76
N TYR A 206 7.14 6.41 -10.05
CA TYR A 206 6.30 7.47 -10.63
C TYR A 206 5.61 6.99 -11.93
N GLY A 207 4.49 7.57 -12.32
CA GLY A 207 3.67 7.10 -13.45
C GLY A 207 3.73 7.96 -14.72
N ALA A 208 3.02 7.51 -15.75
CA ALA A 208 3.04 8.10 -17.09
C ALA A 208 2.60 9.58 -17.17
N SER A 209 3.22 10.34 -18.07
CA SER A 209 2.85 11.72 -18.40
C SER A 209 3.30 12.10 -19.82
N GLY A 210 2.62 13.08 -20.43
CA GLY A 210 3.08 13.70 -21.69
C GLY A 210 4.27 14.65 -21.49
N ASN A 211 4.59 15.00 -20.25
CA ASN A 211 5.67 15.93 -19.89
C ASN A 211 7.05 15.29 -20.10
N LYS A 212 7.93 16.01 -20.82
CA LYS A 212 9.33 15.63 -21.14
C LYS A 212 10.37 16.65 -20.64
N GLU A 213 9.95 17.70 -19.94
CA GLU A 213 10.85 18.72 -19.37
C GLU A 213 11.15 18.47 -17.87
N ALA A 214 10.48 17.48 -17.28
CA ALA A 214 10.59 17.15 -15.88
C ALA A 214 11.95 16.55 -15.52
N LYS A 215 12.52 17.01 -14.41
CA LYS A 215 13.81 16.54 -13.89
C LYS A 215 13.84 16.52 -12.36
N VAL A 216 14.74 15.72 -11.82
CA VAL A 216 15.07 15.67 -10.39
C VAL A 216 16.54 15.98 -10.16
N GLU A 217 16.82 16.79 -9.14
CA GLU A 217 18.13 16.82 -8.48
C GLU A 217 18.09 15.81 -7.34
N ILE A 218 19.06 14.90 -7.32
CA ILE A 218 19.18 13.82 -6.33
C ILE A 218 20.47 14.07 -5.55
N ALA A 219 20.35 14.25 -4.23
CA ALA A 219 21.50 14.43 -3.35
C ALA A 219 21.64 13.24 -2.38
N TYR A 220 22.82 12.65 -2.29
CA TYR A 220 23.08 11.49 -1.42
C TYR A 220 24.51 11.48 -0.85
N ASN A 221 24.71 10.72 0.23
CA ASN A 221 25.94 10.77 1.06
C ASN A 221 26.35 12.21 1.44
N ASP A 222 25.34 13.08 1.61
CA ASP A 222 25.41 14.50 1.98
C ASP A 222 26.37 15.37 1.12
N THR A 223 26.86 14.87 -0.02
CA THR A 223 27.89 15.50 -0.87
C THR A 223 27.62 15.35 -2.37
N VAL A 224 27.23 14.16 -2.83
CA VAL A 224 27.00 13.89 -4.27
C VAL A 224 25.68 14.52 -4.69
N ARG A 225 25.66 15.23 -5.83
CA ARG A 225 24.45 15.73 -6.48
C ARG A 225 24.41 15.29 -7.94
N VAL A 226 23.32 14.65 -8.36
CA VAL A 226 23.09 14.21 -9.74
C VAL A 226 21.77 14.78 -10.23
N VAL A 227 21.74 15.34 -11.44
CA VAL A 227 20.49 15.76 -12.08
C VAL A 227 20.10 14.73 -13.13
N LYS A 228 18.88 14.19 -13.03
CA LYS A 228 18.31 13.23 -13.99
C LYS A 228 16.98 13.71 -14.53
N SER A 229 16.71 13.47 -15.82
CA SER A 229 15.37 13.61 -16.40
C SER A 229 14.42 12.56 -15.82
N LEU A 230 13.11 12.79 -15.92
CA LEU A 230 12.09 11.81 -15.60
C LEU A 230 11.50 11.23 -16.89
N ASP A 231 11.73 9.94 -17.12
CA ASP A 231 11.14 9.19 -18.24
C ASP A 231 9.70 8.79 -17.91
N THR A 232 8.78 9.29 -18.71
CA THR A 232 7.34 9.31 -18.43
C THR A 232 6.53 8.40 -19.36
N ASP A 233 7.17 7.41 -19.99
CA ASP A 233 6.60 6.54 -21.04
C ASP A 233 5.75 5.40 -20.49
N LYS A 234 6.19 4.72 -19.42
CA LYS A 234 5.47 3.56 -18.87
C LYS A 234 4.40 3.98 -17.87
N LEU A 235 3.40 3.09 -17.69
CA LEU A 235 2.38 3.20 -16.65
C LEU A 235 3.00 3.36 -15.24
N LEU A 236 4.09 2.66 -15.00
CA LEU A 236 4.99 2.83 -13.86
C LEU A 236 6.44 2.88 -14.35
N ASN A 237 7.13 3.93 -13.95
CA ASN A 237 8.54 4.21 -14.20
C ASN A 237 9.31 4.09 -12.88
N VAL A 238 10.55 3.63 -12.97
CA VAL A 238 11.44 3.40 -11.83
C VAL A 238 12.78 4.07 -12.13
N LEU A 239 13.22 4.98 -11.25
CA LEU A 239 14.49 5.69 -11.41
C LEU A 239 15.43 5.34 -10.24
N PRO A 240 16.52 4.60 -10.47
CA PRO A 240 17.58 4.39 -9.49
C PRO A 240 18.19 5.73 -9.07
N LEU A 241 18.25 5.99 -7.76
CA LEU A 241 18.69 7.27 -7.20
C LEU A 241 20.21 7.33 -6.96
N THR A 242 20.84 6.16 -6.81
CA THR A 242 22.24 6.00 -6.37
C THR A 242 23.04 5.03 -7.26
N GLU A 243 22.57 4.76 -8.48
CA GLU A 243 23.12 3.76 -9.41
C GLU A 243 23.31 2.36 -8.78
N GLY A 244 22.40 1.98 -7.87
CA GLY A 244 22.41 0.69 -7.17
C GLY A 244 23.24 0.67 -5.89
N ALA A 245 24.01 1.73 -5.59
CA ALA A 245 24.77 1.83 -4.34
C ALA A 245 23.86 2.07 -3.13
N ASN A 246 24.33 1.68 -1.94
CA ASN A 246 23.66 2.00 -0.68
C ASN A 246 24.05 3.41 -0.20
N THR A 247 23.18 4.04 0.58
CA THR A 247 23.45 5.35 1.19
C THR A 247 22.83 5.50 2.57
N LYS A 248 23.38 6.39 3.41
CA LYS A 248 22.73 6.81 4.67
C LYS A 248 21.59 7.80 4.42
N SER A 249 21.63 8.59 3.35
CA SER A 249 20.68 9.68 3.07
C SER A 249 20.39 9.82 1.58
N VAL A 250 19.13 10.08 1.21
CA VAL A 250 18.77 10.54 -0.13
C VAL A 250 17.74 11.65 -0.06
N ARG A 251 17.99 12.74 -0.78
CA ARG A 251 17.05 13.84 -1.04
C ARG A 251 16.75 13.90 -2.53
N ILE A 252 15.48 14.08 -2.88
CA ILE A 252 15.01 14.25 -4.25
C ILE A 252 14.30 15.59 -4.32
N THR A 253 14.80 16.49 -5.17
CA THR A 253 14.23 17.82 -5.42
C THR A 253 13.72 17.87 -6.86
N PHE A 254 12.46 18.24 -7.04
CA PHE A 254 11.71 18.07 -8.28
C PHE A 254 11.50 19.39 -9.02
N TYR A 255 11.60 19.35 -10.35
CA TYR A 255 11.42 20.49 -11.25
C TYR A 255 10.53 20.10 -12.43
N LYS A 256 9.65 21.02 -12.86
CA LYS A 256 8.70 20.87 -13.98
C LYS A 256 7.92 19.55 -13.98
N SER A 257 7.43 19.08 -12.83
CA SER A 257 6.89 17.72 -12.61
C SER A 257 5.45 17.65 -12.07
N ASP A 258 4.76 18.78 -12.02
CA ASP A 258 3.39 18.98 -11.51
C ASP A 258 2.33 18.02 -12.09
N SER A 259 2.53 17.62 -13.34
CA SER A 259 1.66 16.79 -14.18
C SER A 259 1.97 15.29 -14.09
N ILE A 260 3.04 14.91 -13.37
CA ILE A 260 3.49 13.54 -13.18
C ILE A 260 2.96 13.00 -11.85
N PRO A 261 2.26 11.85 -11.83
CA PRO A 261 1.91 11.18 -10.58
C PRO A 261 3.17 10.54 -9.97
N ILE A 262 3.61 11.03 -8.81
CA ILE A 262 4.69 10.43 -8.02
C ILE A 262 4.07 9.52 -6.95
N TYR A 263 4.72 8.41 -6.61
CA TYR A 263 4.17 7.41 -5.68
C TYR A 263 5.02 7.22 -4.41
N GLY A 264 6.33 7.03 -4.54
CA GLY A 264 7.19 6.73 -3.39
C GLY A 264 8.61 6.32 -3.75
N VAL A 265 9.36 5.88 -2.76
CA VAL A 265 10.73 5.33 -2.90
C VAL A 265 10.76 3.91 -2.33
N GLY A 266 11.44 2.99 -3.00
CA GLY A 266 11.61 1.61 -2.54
C GLY A 266 13.03 1.09 -2.76
N SER A 267 13.40 0.03 -2.02
CA SER A 267 14.65 -0.71 -2.24
C SER A 267 14.57 -1.58 -3.51
N MET A 268 15.58 -1.46 -4.37
CA MET A 268 15.78 -2.31 -5.56
C MET A 268 16.69 -3.51 -5.30
N GLN A 269 17.38 -3.58 -4.15
CA GLN A 269 18.09 -4.79 -3.76
C GLN A 269 17.10 -5.89 -3.34
N GLY A 270 17.57 -7.14 -3.35
CA GLY A 270 16.72 -8.29 -3.12
C GLY A 270 17.48 -9.55 -2.73
N LYS A 271 17.60 -9.77 -1.42
CA LYS A 271 17.64 -11.11 -0.80
C LYS A 271 16.91 -11.05 0.53
N GLY A 272 16.32 -12.16 0.99
CA GLY A 272 15.61 -12.21 2.27
C GLY A 272 14.26 -11.47 2.28
N VAL A 273 13.78 -11.11 3.46
CA VAL A 273 12.41 -10.60 3.70
C VAL A 273 12.34 -9.07 3.70
N TYR A 274 11.29 -8.56 3.06
CA TYR A 274 10.90 -7.15 2.99
C TYR A 274 9.44 -7.01 3.45
N ILE A 275 9.16 -6.09 4.38
CA ILE A 275 7.78 -5.81 4.81
C ILE A 275 7.47 -4.33 4.60
N ASP A 276 6.62 -4.05 3.62
CA ASP A 276 6.14 -2.71 3.29
C ASP A 276 4.95 -2.36 4.19
N ASN A 277 4.99 -1.20 4.85
CA ASN A 277 3.90 -0.75 5.72
C ASN A 277 3.04 0.32 5.03
N PHE A 278 1.81 -0.05 4.72
CA PHE A 278 0.79 0.77 4.08
C PHE A 278 -0.33 1.13 5.07
N SER A 279 0.05 1.81 6.17
CA SER A 279 -0.87 2.41 7.13
C SER A 279 -1.63 3.61 6.52
N SER A 280 -2.88 3.82 6.95
CA SER A 280 -3.63 5.06 6.69
C SER A 280 -4.66 5.30 7.78
N ARG A 281 -4.68 6.52 8.36
CA ARG A 281 -5.67 6.91 9.37
C ARG A 281 -7.08 6.93 8.77
N GLY A 282 -8.08 6.56 9.56
CA GLY A 282 -9.48 6.45 9.11
C GLY A 282 -9.75 5.31 8.11
N ASN A 283 -8.75 4.51 7.72
CA ASN A 283 -8.93 3.42 6.75
C ASN A 283 -9.71 2.24 7.37
N SER A 284 -10.63 1.66 6.60
CA SER A 284 -11.41 0.48 6.96
C SER A 284 -11.08 -0.74 6.10
N GLY A 285 -10.09 -0.64 5.20
CA GLY A 285 -9.76 -1.66 4.20
C GLY A 285 -10.64 -1.58 2.94
N LEU A 286 -11.90 -1.16 3.05
CA LEU A 286 -12.81 -0.98 1.90
C LEU A 286 -12.22 -0.13 0.75
N PRO A 287 -11.48 0.97 0.99
CA PRO A 287 -10.84 1.76 -0.07
C PRO A 287 -9.86 1.01 -0.97
N LEU A 288 -9.30 -0.14 -0.54
CA LEU A 288 -8.41 -0.98 -1.36
C LEU A 288 -9.11 -1.51 -2.63
N SER A 289 -10.44 -1.56 -2.64
CA SER A 289 -11.25 -1.85 -3.84
C SER A 289 -11.10 -0.81 -4.97
N LEU A 290 -10.48 0.35 -4.71
CA LEU A 290 -10.20 1.41 -5.70
C LEU A 290 -8.83 1.25 -6.39
N PHE A 291 -8.03 0.22 -6.08
CA PHE A 291 -6.76 -0.02 -6.78
C PHE A 291 -6.98 -0.36 -8.26
N ASN A 292 -6.13 0.20 -9.13
CA ASN A 292 -6.08 -0.17 -10.55
C ASN A 292 -5.20 -1.42 -10.74
N PRO A 293 -5.74 -2.54 -11.28
CA PRO A 293 -4.97 -3.77 -11.41
C PRO A 293 -3.71 -3.66 -12.27
N ASP A 294 -3.72 -2.89 -13.35
CA ASP A 294 -2.56 -2.77 -14.24
C ASP A 294 -1.39 -2.04 -13.58
N LEU A 295 -1.67 -0.96 -12.85
CA LEU A 295 -0.65 -0.25 -12.07
C LEU A 295 -0.16 -1.11 -10.91
N MET A 296 -1.04 -1.83 -10.21
CA MET A 296 -0.60 -2.72 -9.13
C MET A 296 0.25 -3.89 -9.66
N ARG A 297 -0.12 -4.51 -10.78
CA ARG A 297 0.72 -5.52 -11.46
C ARG A 297 2.04 -4.95 -11.98
N ALA A 298 2.09 -3.66 -12.31
CA ALA A 298 3.34 -3.00 -12.66
C ALA A 298 4.24 -2.79 -11.42
N PHE A 299 3.65 -2.38 -10.28
CA PHE A 299 4.36 -2.31 -8.99
C PHE A 299 4.86 -3.67 -8.53
N ASP A 300 4.02 -4.69 -8.59
CA ASP A 300 4.33 -6.07 -8.23
C ASP A 300 5.62 -6.53 -8.94
N ARG A 301 5.64 -6.50 -10.27
CA ARG A 301 6.83 -6.81 -11.08
C ARG A 301 8.05 -5.94 -10.71
N ALA A 302 7.85 -4.63 -10.55
CA ALA A 302 8.94 -3.69 -10.27
C ALA A 302 9.53 -3.82 -8.85
N LEU A 303 8.77 -4.37 -7.91
CA LEU A 303 9.16 -4.57 -6.51
C LEU A 303 9.71 -5.97 -6.21
N GLY A 304 9.60 -6.90 -7.18
CA GLY A 304 10.09 -8.28 -7.12
C GLY A 304 9.02 -9.34 -6.86
N GLY A 305 7.74 -8.99 -7.04
CA GLY A 305 6.59 -9.77 -6.59
C GLY A 305 6.23 -9.48 -5.13
N TYR A 306 4.94 -9.66 -4.78
CA TYR A 306 4.48 -9.85 -3.40
C TYR A 306 4.08 -11.30 -3.16
N ASP A 307 4.49 -11.84 -2.02
CA ASP A 307 4.24 -13.24 -1.64
C ASP A 307 3.12 -13.36 -0.59
N LEU A 308 2.94 -12.30 0.21
CA LEU A 308 1.86 -12.15 1.18
C LEU A 308 1.29 -10.72 1.17
N VAL A 309 -0.04 -10.59 1.13
CA VAL A 309 -0.78 -9.37 1.47
C VAL A 309 -1.45 -9.57 2.82
N VAL A 310 -1.12 -8.72 3.79
CA VAL A 310 -1.76 -8.70 5.11
C VAL A 310 -2.80 -7.59 5.16
N LEU A 311 -3.99 -7.92 5.66
CA LEU A 311 -5.11 -7.00 5.87
C LEU A 311 -5.41 -6.92 7.37
N HIS A 312 -4.87 -5.90 8.03
CA HIS A 312 -5.02 -5.68 9.48
C HIS A 312 -5.86 -4.42 9.72
N PHE A 313 -7.17 -4.60 9.86
CA PHE A 313 -8.15 -3.52 10.00
C PHE A 313 -9.13 -3.82 11.14
N GLY A 314 -9.65 -2.79 11.80
CA GLY A 314 -10.80 -2.97 12.69
C GLY A 314 -11.19 -1.73 13.48
N ALA A 315 -10.21 -0.93 13.90
CA ALA A 315 -10.43 0.20 14.82
C ALA A 315 -11.46 1.21 14.27
N ASN A 316 -11.41 1.49 12.96
CA ASN A 316 -12.37 2.38 12.30
C ASN A 316 -13.74 1.74 11.99
N VAL A 317 -13.87 0.42 12.12
CA VAL A 317 -15.10 -0.35 11.79
C VAL A 317 -15.96 -0.62 13.03
N LEU A 318 -15.34 -0.76 14.21
CA LEU A 318 -16.04 -0.84 15.50
C LEU A 318 -16.91 0.40 15.78
N ASN A 319 -16.47 1.58 15.32
CA ASN A 319 -17.13 2.86 15.61
C ASN A 319 -18.42 3.11 14.80
N TYR A 320 -18.89 2.13 14.02
CA TYR A 320 -20.16 2.21 13.27
C TYR A 320 -21.41 1.94 14.10
N GLY A 321 -21.29 1.50 15.37
CA GLY A 321 -22.43 1.31 16.28
C GLY A 321 -23.39 0.18 15.91
N THR A 322 -22.99 -0.74 15.03
CA THR A 322 -23.76 -1.92 14.60
C THR A 322 -23.05 -3.20 15.04
N LEU A 323 -23.84 -4.24 15.33
CA LEU A 323 -23.34 -5.61 15.50
C LEU A 323 -23.51 -6.46 14.23
N ASP A 324 -24.33 -6.02 13.26
CA ASP A 324 -24.35 -6.59 11.91
C ASP A 324 -23.20 -6.01 11.08
N TYR A 325 -22.33 -6.92 10.63
CA TYR A 325 -21.20 -6.65 9.75
C TYR A 325 -21.33 -7.30 8.37
N SER A 326 -22.51 -7.82 8.00
CA SER A 326 -22.78 -8.41 6.68
C SER A 326 -22.47 -7.45 5.52
N TRP A 327 -22.61 -6.13 5.74
CA TRP A 327 -22.19 -5.10 4.78
C TRP A 327 -20.67 -5.02 4.61
N TYR A 328 -19.92 -5.20 5.70
CA TYR A 328 -18.46 -5.20 5.73
C TYR A 328 -17.89 -6.47 5.12
N GLU A 329 -18.49 -7.65 5.39
CA GLU A 329 -18.16 -8.91 4.72
C GLU A 329 -18.28 -8.80 3.19
N ARG A 330 -19.42 -8.29 2.69
CA ARG A 330 -19.64 -8.05 1.26
C ARG A 330 -18.68 -7.01 0.68
N GLY A 331 -18.23 -6.06 1.48
CA GLY A 331 -17.22 -5.06 1.10
C GLY A 331 -15.82 -5.66 1.00
N MET A 332 -15.36 -6.34 2.05
CA MET A 332 -14.02 -6.95 2.11
C MET A 332 -13.87 -8.14 1.16
N THR A 333 -14.96 -8.85 0.85
CA THR A 333 -14.99 -9.85 -0.24
C THR A 333 -14.65 -9.21 -1.59
N LYS A 334 -15.15 -7.98 -1.87
CA LYS A 334 -14.77 -7.24 -3.08
C LYS A 334 -13.32 -6.77 -3.03
N VAL A 335 -12.84 -6.30 -1.86
CA VAL A 335 -11.43 -5.92 -1.65
C VAL A 335 -10.49 -7.10 -1.94
N ILE A 336 -10.73 -8.27 -1.38
CA ILE A 336 -9.87 -9.45 -1.55
C ILE A 336 -9.86 -9.93 -3.01
N ASN A 337 -11.00 -9.87 -3.71
CA ASN A 337 -11.03 -10.17 -5.14
C ASN A 337 -10.29 -9.09 -5.99
N GLN A 338 -10.36 -7.81 -5.61
CA GLN A 338 -9.58 -6.75 -6.26
C GLN A 338 -8.08 -6.93 -6.02
N ILE A 339 -7.67 -7.29 -4.80
CA ILE A 339 -6.28 -7.60 -4.45
C ILE A 339 -5.76 -8.75 -5.29
N ARG A 340 -6.55 -9.80 -5.55
CA ARG A 340 -6.15 -10.90 -6.46
C ARG A 340 -6.03 -10.49 -7.93
N ALA A 341 -6.86 -9.55 -8.39
CA ALA A 341 -6.67 -8.98 -9.73
C ALA A 341 -5.38 -8.14 -9.82
N CYS A 342 -4.99 -7.50 -8.71
CA CYS A 342 -3.77 -6.69 -8.59
C CYS A 342 -2.49 -7.54 -8.41
N PHE A 343 -2.59 -8.64 -7.65
CA PHE A 343 -1.48 -9.48 -7.17
C PHE A 343 -1.91 -10.97 -7.26
N PRO A 344 -1.82 -11.62 -8.45
CA PRO A 344 -2.50 -12.90 -8.70
C PRO A 344 -1.83 -14.13 -8.07
N HIS A 345 -0.53 -14.05 -7.75
CA HIS A 345 0.27 -15.16 -7.21
C HIS A 345 0.52 -15.06 -5.69
N THR A 346 -0.20 -14.16 -5.03
CA THR A 346 0.11 -13.68 -3.69
C THR A 346 -0.85 -14.28 -2.67
N SER A 347 -0.31 -14.81 -1.56
CA SER A 347 -1.11 -15.29 -0.43
C SER A 347 -1.79 -14.10 0.26
N ILE A 348 -2.96 -14.32 0.88
CA ILE A 348 -3.69 -13.25 1.58
C ILE A 348 -3.95 -13.69 3.01
N LEU A 349 -3.56 -12.85 3.97
CA LEU A 349 -3.80 -12.99 5.39
C LEU A 349 -4.74 -11.88 5.88
N VAL A 350 -5.80 -12.26 6.57
CA VAL A 350 -6.69 -11.35 7.31
C VAL A 350 -6.31 -11.42 8.79
N ILE A 351 -5.98 -10.29 9.39
CA ILE A 351 -5.82 -10.18 10.83
C ILE A 351 -7.07 -9.48 11.38
N SER A 352 -7.70 -10.06 12.39
CA SER A 352 -8.90 -9.48 13.01
C SER A 352 -8.61 -8.12 13.64
N THR A 353 -9.69 -7.43 14.03
CA THR A 353 -9.59 -6.39 15.05
C THR A 353 -8.88 -6.91 16.31
N ALA A 354 -8.14 -6.02 16.96
CA ALA A 354 -7.74 -6.15 18.35
C ALA A 354 -8.95 -6.09 19.30
N ASP A 355 -8.75 -6.42 20.58
CA ASP A 355 -9.68 -5.99 21.62
C ASP A 355 -9.68 -4.46 21.74
N LYS A 356 -10.82 -3.91 22.12
CA LYS A 356 -11.07 -2.48 22.38
C LYS A 356 -12.01 -2.43 23.56
N SER A 357 -11.75 -1.60 24.56
CA SER A 357 -12.69 -1.44 25.68
C SER A 357 -13.54 -0.17 25.53
N THR A 358 -14.82 -0.27 25.88
CA THR A 358 -15.72 0.87 26.08
C THR A 358 -16.26 0.88 27.51
N LYS A 359 -16.77 2.04 27.94
CA LYS A 359 -17.27 2.21 29.31
C LYS A 359 -18.71 1.71 29.41
N VAL A 360 -18.93 0.69 30.24
CA VAL A 360 -20.21 0.03 30.47
C VAL A 360 -20.40 -0.08 31.99
N ASP A 361 -21.51 0.45 32.50
CA ASP A 361 -21.86 0.41 33.93
C ASP A 361 -20.72 0.92 34.84
N MET A 362 -20.15 2.05 34.42
CA MET A 362 -18.96 2.73 34.98
C MET A 362 -17.61 2.00 34.86
N GLU A 363 -17.57 0.72 34.48
CA GLU A 363 -16.32 -0.01 34.22
C GLU A 363 -15.88 0.03 32.76
N MET A 364 -14.60 -0.22 32.48
CA MET A 364 -14.13 -0.53 31.13
C MET A 364 -14.31 -2.03 30.84
N GLN A 365 -14.94 -2.38 29.72
CA GLN A 365 -15.16 -3.75 29.27
C GLN A 365 -14.95 -3.86 27.75
N THR A 366 -14.63 -5.04 27.22
CA THR A 366 -14.61 -5.29 25.76
C THR A 366 -15.87 -4.75 25.10
N ASP A 367 -15.67 -3.91 24.07
CA ASP A 367 -16.74 -3.33 23.26
C ASP A 367 -17.54 -4.46 22.59
N LYS A 368 -18.86 -4.41 22.73
CA LYS A 368 -19.80 -5.46 22.25
C LYS A 368 -19.66 -5.71 20.74
N ALA A 369 -19.11 -4.75 19.99
CA ALA A 369 -18.81 -4.86 18.56
C ALA A 369 -17.58 -5.72 18.20
N VAL A 370 -16.64 -5.96 19.13
CA VAL A 370 -15.35 -6.63 18.85
C VAL A 370 -15.53 -8.06 18.36
N VAL A 371 -16.28 -8.89 19.11
CA VAL A 371 -16.46 -10.31 18.77
C VAL A 371 -17.30 -10.50 17.48
N PRO A 372 -18.41 -9.77 17.25
CA PRO A 372 -19.10 -9.78 15.96
C PRO A 372 -18.20 -9.36 14.79
N LEU A 373 -17.36 -8.33 14.94
CA LEU A 373 -16.44 -7.91 13.88
C LEU A 373 -15.36 -8.97 13.61
N ALA A 374 -14.72 -9.52 14.65
CA ALA A 374 -13.71 -10.57 14.50
C ALA A 374 -14.29 -11.83 13.83
N ASN A 375 -15.55 -12.19 14.13
CA ASN A 375 -16.25 -13.29 13.46
C ASN A 375 -16.61 -12.99 12.01
N ALA A 376 -17.03 -11.76 11.68
CA ALA A 376 -17.24 -11.33 10.29
C ALA A 376 -15.92 -11.36 9.48
N GLN A 377 -14.79 -11.01 10.11
CA GLN A 377 -13.46 -11.09 9.50
C GLN A 377 -13.01 -12.54 9.28
N ARG A 378 -13.19 -13.41 10.27
CA ARG A 378 -13.02 -14.87 10.17
C ARG A 378 -13.86 -15.44 9.02
N LYS A 379 -15.12 -15.01 8.90
CA LYS A 379 -16.05 -15.43 7.85
C LYS A 379 -15.61 -14.99 6.45
N TYR A 380 -15.35 -13.71 6.20
CA TYR A 380 -14.95 -13.29 4.85
C TYR A 380 -13.57 -13.85 4.46
N ALA A 381 -12.67 -14.10 5.42
CA ALA A 381 -11.42 -14.83 5.15
C ALA A 381 -11.69 -16.25 4.66
N GLN A 382 -12.57 -17.00 5.35
CA GLN A 382 -12.97 -18.35 4.94
C GLN A 382 -13.69 -18.37 3.58
N ASP A 383 -14.72 -17.53 3.38
CA ASP A 383 -15.49 -17.44 2.13
C ASP A 383 -14.60 -17.11 0.92
N THR A 384 -13.59 -16.26 1.13
CA THR A 384 -12.65 -15.87 0.07
C THR A 384 -11.49 -16.86 -0.11
N ARG A 385 -11.27 -17.81 0.79
CA ARG A 385 -10.04 -18.64 0.87
C ARG A 385 -8.78 -17.81 1.13
N SER A 386 -8.75 -17.12 2.26
CA SER A 386 -7.63 -16.32 2.76
C SER A 386 -7.25 -16.81 4.16
N GLY A 387 -5.97 -16.79 4.52
CA GLY A 387 -5.51 -17.12 5.87
C GLY A 387 -6.08 -16.15 6.90
N PHE A 388 -6.19 -16.57 8.16
CA PHE A 388 -6.81 -15.78 9.22
C PHE A 388 -6.04 -15.89 10.54
N ILE A 389 -5.74 -14.76 11.17
CA ILE A 389 -5.23 -14.69 12.54
C ILE A 389 -6.20 -13.86 13.38
N ASN A 390 -6.61 -14.39 14.53
CA ASN A 390 -7.46 -13.69 15.47
C ASN A 390 -6.61 -12.95 16.51
N LEU A 391 -6.35 -11.66 16.27
CA LEU A 391 -5.60 -10.82 17.20
C LEU A 391 -6.35 -10.60 18.52
N TYR A 392 -7.69 -10.59 18.52
CA TYR A 392 -8.47 -10.49 19.75
C TYR A 392 -8.24 -11.70 20.66
N GLU A 393 -8.24 -12.92 20.11
CA GLU A 393 -7.90 -14.14 20.86
C GLU A 393 -6.42 -14.12 21.30
N LEU A 394 -5.47 -13.78 20.41
CA LEU A 394 -4.03 -13.68 20.74
C LEU A 394 -3.66 -12.60 21.79
N MET A 395 -4.54 -11.62 22.06
CA MET A 395 -4.32 -10.64 23.13
C MET A 395 -4.69 -11.14 24.53
N GLY A 396 -5.38 -12.28 24.63
CA GLY A 396 -6.03 -12.79 25.84
C GLY A 396 -7.56 -12.66 25.82
N GLY A 397 -8.18 -12.28 24.70
CA GLY A 397 -9.63 -12.23 24.54
C GLY A 397 -10.31 -11.13 25.37
N ARG A 398 -11.39 -11.50 26.08
CA ARG A 398 -12.32 -10.54 26.71
C ARG A 398 -11.64 -9.78 27.86
N GLY A 399 -11.60 -8.46 27.75
CA GLY A 399 -10.99 -7.56 28.73
C GLY A 399 -9.48 -7.42 28.61
N SER A 400 -8.86 -8.06 27.60
CA SER A 400 -7.42 -7.94 27.37
C SER A 400 -6.98 -6.49 27.16
N MET A 401 -7.75 -5.66 26.43
CA MET A 401 -7.41 -4.25 26.25
C MET A 401 -7.43 -3.48 27.58
N LYS A 402 -8.36 -3.75 28.50
CA LYS A 402 -8.34 -3.19 29.87
C LYS A 402 -7.04 -3.58 30.58
N GLN A 403 -6.73 -4.88 30.61
CA GLN A 403 -5.51 -5.40 31.23
C GLN A 403 -4.24 -4.78 30.62
N TRP A 404 -4.21 -4.55 29.30
CA TRP A 404 -3.07 -3.95 28.59
C TRP A 404 -2.91 -2.44 28.86
N VAL A 405 -3.99 -1.71 29.22
CA VAL A 405 -3.91 -0.32 29.70
C VAL A 405 -3.51 -0.24 31.17
N GLU A 406 -3.99 -1.17 31.99
CA GLU A 406 -3.77 -1.23 33.45
C GLU A 406 -2.46 -1.94 33.84
N ALA A 407 -1.77 -2.60 32.90
CA ALA A 407 -0.48 -3.25 33.10
C ALA A 407 0.64 -2.27 33.53
N ASN A 408 1.67 -2.81 34.17
CA ASN A 408 2.85 -2.06 34.60
C ASN A 408 4.17 -2.77 34.17
N PRO A 409 4.87 -2.28 33.12
CA PRO A 409 4.56 -1.10 32.32
C PRO A 409 3.32 -1.31 31.43
N PRO A 410 2.59 -0.24 31.08
CA PRO A 410 1.41 -0.33 30.22
C PRO A 410 1.79 -0.70 28.79
N LEU A 411 0.88 -1.38 28.10
CA LEU A 411 1.02 -1.80 26.69
C LEU A 411 0.10 -1.00 25.75
N ALA A 412 -1.00 -0.45 26.25
CA ALA A 412 -1.95 0.36 25.49
C ALA A 412 -2.08 1.80 26.04
N GLY A 413 -2.69 2.68 25.24
CA GLY A 413 -3.00 4.05 25.61
C GLY A 413 -4.28 4.16 26.45
N LYS A 414 -4.42 5.25 27.21
CA LYS A 414 -5.60 5.51 28.07
C LYS A 414 -6.92 5.77 27.29
N ASP A 415 -6.91 5.59 25.97
CA ASP A 415 -8.10 5.56 25.11
C ASP A 415 -8.70 4.15 24.98
N TYR A 416 -8.07 3.13 25.57
CA TYR A 416 -8.47 1.72 25.52
C TYR A 416 -8.75 1.22 24.09
N THR A 417 -8.01 1.76 23.12
CA THR A 417 -8.15 1.45 21.70
C THR A 417 -6.80 1.27 21.03
N HIS A 418 -5.83 2.17 21.24
CA HIS A 418 -4.54 2.12 20.53
C HIS A 418 -3.42 1.53 21.41
N PHE A 419 -2.55 0.73 20.79
CA PHE A 419 -1.32 0.28 21.44
C PHE A 419 -0.31 1.42 21.60
N ASN A 420 0.47 1.39 22.68
CA ASN A 420 1.70 2.17 22.78
C ASN A 420 2.88 1.36 22.18
N PRO A 421 4.11 1.91 22.07
CA PRO A 421 5.23 1.20 21.46
C PRO A 421 5.55 -0.19 22.05
N ARG A 422 5.34 -0.40 23.36
CA ARG A 422 5.51 -1.72 24.01
C ARG A 422 4.43 -2.71 23.56
N GLY A 423 3.17 -2.31 23.55
CA GLY A 423 2.06 -3.16 23.09
C GLY A 423 2.13 -3.47 21.60
N ALA A 424 2.51 -2.50 20.77
CA ALA A 424 2.71 -2.70 19.33
C ALA A 424 3.81 -3.72 19.05
N LYS A 425 4.92 -3.67 19.81
CA LYS A 425 5.99 -4.67 19.80
C LYS A 425 5.50 -6.04 20.28
N LYS A 426 4.68 -6.14 21.33
CA LYS A 426 4.06 -7.41 21.75
C LYS A 426 3.15 -7.99 20.66
N VAL A 427 2.31 -7.18 20.02
CA VAL A 427 1.46 -7.58 18.88
C VAL A 427 2.30 -8.10 17.71
N ALA A 428 3.43 -7.46 17.40
CA ALA A 428 4.35 -7.95 16.37
C ALA A 428 4.88 -9.36 16.68
N HIS A 429 5.24 -9.64 17.94
CA HIS A 429 5.69 -10.97 18.37
C HIS A 429 4.54 -11.99 18.33
N LEU A 430 3.32 -11.63 18.77
CA LEU A 430 2.15 -12.51 18.69
C LEU A 430 1.82 -12.93 17.25
N ILE A 431 1.86 -11.97 16.31
CA ILE A 431 1.62 -12.23 14.88
C ILE A 431 2.76 -13.07 14.28
N TYR A 432 4.02 -12.74 14.61
CA TYR A 432 5.19 -13.49 14.13
C TYR A 432 5.18 -14.94 14.64
N ASN A 433 5.02 -15.14 15.95
CA ASN A 433 5.01 -16.46 16.56
C ASN A 433 3.89 -17.33 15.98
N LYS A 434 2.69 -16.77 15.75
CA LYS A 434 1.60 -17.52 15.13
C LYS A 434 1.88 -17.87 13.66
N LEU A 435 2.49 -16.97 12.89
CA LEU A 435 2.92 -17.29 11.52
C LEU A 435 4.02 -18.37 11.48
N MET A 436 4.91 -18.38 12.47
CA MET A 436 5.96 -19.40 12.59
C MET A 436 5.39 -20.75 13.05
N GLU A 437 4.42 -20.79 13.95
CA GLU A 437 3.71 -22.01 14.36
C GLU A 437 3.04 -22.69 13.15
N GLU A 438 2.31 -21.93 12.33
CA GLU A 438 1.68 -22.45 11.11
C GLU A 438 2.72 -22.85 10.04
N TYR A 439 3.89 -22.21 10.02
CA TYR A 439 5.01 -22.56 9.14
C TYR A 439 5.68 -23.88 9.53
N GLU A 440 5.96 -24.10 10.82
CA GLU A 440 6.43 -25.40 11.32
C GLU A 440 5.37 -26.49 11.10
N HIS A 441 4.06 -26.17 11.21
CA HIS A 441 3.00 -27.12 10.88
C HIS A 441 2.91 -27.45 9.37
N TYR A 442 3.25 -26.51 8.49
CA TYR A 442 3.40 -26.75 7.06
C TYR A 442 4.59 -27.66 6.72
N LYS A 443 5.71 -27.54 7.46
CA LYS A 443 6.92 -28.37 7.26
C LYS A 443 6.77 -29.84 7.66
N ASP A 444 5.66 -30.25 8.29
CA ASP A 444 5.31 -31.67 8.43
C ASP A 444 5.11 -32.28 7.02
N PRO A 445 5.85 -33.34 6.62
CA PRO A 445 5.73 -33.93 5.27
C PRO A 445 4.30 -34.31 4.88
N ARG A 446 3.48 -34.71 5.86
CA ARG A 446 2.08 -35.09 5.65
C ARG A 446 1.21 -33.88 5.30
N ASN A 447 1.68 -32.65 5.50
CA ASN A 447 0.98 -31.41 5.21
C ASN A 447 1.53 -30.72 3.96
N SER A 448 2.84 -30.73 3.73
CA SER A 448 3.44 -30.20 2.50
C SER A 448 2.98 -30.98 1.24
N GLU A 449 2.82 -32.31 1.31
CA GLU A 449 2.18 -33.09 0.24
C GLU A 449 0.75 -32.61 -0.07
N LYS A 450 -0.06 -32.32 0.97
CA LYS A 450 -1.41 -31.76 0.80
C LYS A 450 -1.37 -30.36 0.21
N ALA A 451 -0.29 -29.61 0.45
CA ALA A 451 -0.13 -28.25 -0.01
C ALA A 451 -0.01 -28.15 -1.54
N ASP A 452 0.83 -28.97 -2.16
CA ASP A 452 0.97 -28.96 -3.63
C ASP A 452 -0.34 -29.37 -4.33
N VAL A 453 -1.04 -30.39 -3.82
CA VAL A 453 -2.38 -30.79 -4.33
C VAL A 453 -3.45 -29.73 -4.03
N PHE A 454 -3.23 -28.83 -3.08
CA PHE A 454 -4.09 -27.65 -2.88
C PHE A 454 -3.77 -26.53 -3.86
N GLN A 455 -2.49 -26.26 -4.16
CA GLN A 455 -2.07 -25.21 -5.08
C GLN A 455 -2.51 -25.47 -6.53
N GLU A 456 -2.42 -26.71 -7.04
CA GLU A 456 -2.93 -27.00 -8.39
C GLU A 456 -4.44 -26.73 -8.51
N ARG A 457 -5.24 -27.11 -7.50
CA ARG A 457 -6.69 -26.81 -7.47
C ARG A 457 -7.00 -25.32 -7.31
N ILE A 458 -6.08 -24.52 -6.77
CA ILE A 458 -6.19 -23.04 -6.79
C ILE A 458 -5.92 -22.51 -8.21
N LYS A 459 -4.86 -22.98 -8.89
CA LYS A 459 -4.55 -22.61 -10.28
C LYS A 459 -5.69 -22.93 -11.23
N GLU A 460 -6.27 -24.13 -11.14
CA GLU A 460 -7.45 -24.55 -11.93
C GLU A 460 -8.61 -23.57 -11.76
N ILE A 461 -8.99 -23.26 -10.51
CA ILE A 461 -10.12 -22.40 -10.19
C ILE A 461 -9.87 -20.93 -10.58
N GLN A 462 -8.63 -20.44 -10.46
CA GLN A 462 -8.23 -19.12 -10.97
C GLN A 462 -8.30 -19.07 -12.51
N THR A 463 -7.81 -20.11 -13.19
CA THR A 463 -7.85 -20.22 -14.66
C THR A 463 -9.29 -20.22 -15.15
N VAL A 464 -10.15 -21.13 -14.66
CA VAL A 464 -11.56 -21.24 -15.07
C VAL A 464 -12.33 -19.94 -14.89
N ARG A 465 -12.11 -19.21 -13.79
CA ARG A 465 -12.72 -17.89 -13.54
C ARG A 465 -12.22 -16.80 -14.50
N THR A 466 -11.05 -16.96 -15.09
CA THR A 466 -10.48 -16.01 -16.05
C THR A 466 -10.98 -16.26 -17.48
N VAL A 467 -11.34 -17.49 -17.84
CA VAL A 467 -11.81 -17.85 -19.21
C VAL A 467 -13.33 -17.72 -19.42
N THR A 468 -14.06 -17.08 -18.50
CA THR A 468 -15.54 -16.95 -18.60
C THR A 468 -15.97 -15.49 -18.88
N PRO A 469 -16.23 -15.10 -20.13
CA PRO A 469 -16.88 -13.82 -20.44
C PRO A 469 -18.32 -13.81 -19.92
N THR A 470 -18.74 -12.71 -19.29
CA THR A 470 -20.07 -12.61 -18.66
C THR A 470 -21.19 -12.39 -19.70
N THR A 471 -21.67 -13.47 -20.32
CA THR A 471 -22.94 -13.47 -21.08
C THR A 471 -24.12 -13.80 -20.17
N GLN A 472 -25.17 -12.97 -20.19
CA GLN A 472 -26.41 -13.24 -19.44
C GLN A 472 -27.22 -14.35 -20.12
N PRO A 473 -27.67 -15.39 -19.39
CA PRO A 473 -28.64 -16.35 -19.92
C PRO A 473 -30.03 -15.71 -19.91
N ASN A 474 -30.66 -15.57 -21.08
CA ASN A 474 -32.09 -15.31 -21.17
C ASN A 474 -32.85 -16.62 -20.92
N VAL A 475 -34.01 -16.57 -20.25
CA VAL A 475 -34.67 -17.77 -19.71
C VAL A 475 -35.69 -18.34 -20.68
N ASN A 476 -35.59 -19.65 -20.98
CA ASN A 476 -36.73 -20.49 -21.34
C ASN A 476 -36.47 -21.96 -21.00
N ARG A 477 -37.52 -22.69 -20.57
CA ARG A 477 -37.51 -24.17 -20.37
C ARG A 477 -38.02 -24.85 -21.66
N THR A 478 -37.57 -26.04 -22.05
CA THR A 478 -38.25 -27.35 -21.79
C THR A 478 -37.67 -28.37 -22.81
N ARG A 479 -37.43 -29.67 -22.58
CA ARG A 479 -37.27 -30.53 -21.37
C ARG A 479 -36.70 -31.89 -21.84
N THR A 480 -35.63 -32.39 -21.20
CA THR A 480 -35.14 -33.80 -21.21
C THR A 480 -34.90 -34.50 -22.57
N GLN A 481 -33.64 -34.92 -22.84
CA GLN A 481 -33.30 -36.35 -23.03
C GLN A 481 -31.79 -36.65 -23.03
N THR A 482 -31.49 -37.89 -22.62
CA THR A 482 -30.34 -38.77 -22.92
C THR A 482 -28.90 -38.24 -22.83
N VAL A 483 -28.14 -38.81 -21.89
CA VAL A 483 -26.66 -38.75 -21.88
C VAL A 483 -26.10 -39.72 -22.93
N THR A 484 -25.33 -39.19 -23.89
CA THR A 484 -24.52 -40.01 -24.81
C THR A 484 -23.12 -39.41 -24.92
N THR A 485 -22.09 -40.16 -24.49
CA THR A 485 -20.69 -39.74 -24.55
C THR A 485 -20.12 -39.94 -25.96
N GLN A 486 -20.09 -38.89 -26.78
CA GLN A 486 -19.28 -38.90 -28.01
C GLN A 486 -17.82 -38.51 -27.74
N ARG A 487 -16.93 -39.45 -28.05
CA ARG A 487 -15.47 -39.37 -27.91
C ARG A 487 -14.86 -38.84 -29.20
N VAL A 488 -14.50 -37.56 -29.25
CA VAL A 488 -13.65 -37.03 -30.33
C VAL A 488 -12.21 -37.48 -30.07
N GLN A 489 -11.56 -38.03 -31.10
CA GLN A 489 -10.23 -38.63 -30.98
C GLN A 489 -9.12 -37.59 -31.15
N SER A 490 -8.11 -37.64 -30.26
CA SER A 490 -6.83 -36.98 -30.47
C SER A 490 -6.01 -37.74 -31.53
N PRO A 491 -5.26 -37.05 -32.41
CA PRO A 491 -4.24 -37.70 -33.23
C PRO A 491 -3.17 -38.35 -32.33
N THR A 492 -2.81 -39.59 -32.62
CA THR A 492 -1.80 -40.35 -31.87
C THR A 492 -0.45 -40.23 -32.55
N THR A 493 0.60 -39.94 -31.77
CA THR A 493 2.00 -40.20 -32.18
C THR A 493 2.66 -41.09 -31.14
N GLN A 494 3.23 -42.21 -31.57
CA GLN A 494 3.82 -43.21 -30.68
C GLN A 494 5.20 -42.81 -30.17
N ARG A 495 5.59 -43.43 -29.04
CA ARG A 495 6.89 -43.28 -28.38
C ARG A 495 7.84 -44.39 -28.84
N VAL A 496 9.03 -44.02 -29.32
CA VAL A 496 10.15 -44.95 -29.58
C VAL A 496 11.39 -44.43 -28.84
N GLN A 497 12.20 -45.34 -28.30
CA GLN A 497 13.53 -45.06 -27.74
C GLN A 497 14.60 -45.85 -28.52
N SER A 498 15.87 -45.53 -28.26
CA SER A 498 17.10 -46.01 -28.95
C SER A 498 17.51 -45.14 -30.16
N ALA A 499 18.80 -44.84 -30.40
CA ALA A 499 20.01 -45.26 -29.69
C ALA A 499 21.09 -44.16 -29.58
N THR A 500 22.06 -44.46 -28.71
CA THR A 500 23.30 -43.75 -28.34
C THR A 500 24.09 -43.05 -29.46
N THR A 501 24.65 -41.87 -29.16
CA THR A 501 25.78 -41.27 -29.90
C THR A 501 27.06 -41.34 -29.06
N GLN A 502 28.13 -41.95 -29.60
CA GLN A 502 29.49 -41.84 -29.08
C GLN A 502 30.44 -41.26 -30.16
N ARG A 503 31.74 -41.19 -29.84
CA ARG A 503 32.75 -40.28 -30.40
C ARG A 503 33.89 -41.09 -31.04
N VAL A 504 34.50 -40.60 -32.14
CA VAL A 504 35.98 -40.46 -32.39
C VAL A 504 36.34 -40.21 -33.88
N GLN A 505 37.44 -39.47 -34.02
CA GLN A 505 38.20 -38.90 -35.16
C GLN A 505 38.49 -39.72 -36.43
N SER A 506 38.92 -38.98 -37.48
CA SER A 506 40.10 -39.31 -38.32
C SER A 506 40.84 -38.02 -38.76
N THR A 507 42.01 -38.13 -39.41
CA THR A 507 43.06 -37.08 -39.60
C THR A 507 43.75 -37.20 -40.98
N THR A 508 44.56 -36.28 -41.54
CA THR A 508 45.25 -35.04 -41.04
C THR A 508 45.02 -33.86 -42.03
N THR A 509 45.83 -32.83 -42.39
CA THR A 509 47.24 -32.31 -42.26
C THR A 509 47.19 -30.78 -42.65
N GLN A 510 48.20 -29.88 -42.70
CA GLN A 510 49.66 -29.88 -42.48
C GLN A 510 50.19 -28.58 -41.78
N ARG A 511 50.77 -27.58 -42.50
CA ARG A 511 51.49 -26.40 -41.94
C ARG A 511 51.62 -25.20 -42.91
N VAL A 512 51.73 -23.98 -42.35
CA VAL A 512 52.83 -22.96 -42.36
C VAL A 512 52.19 -21.68 -41.75
N GLN A 513 52.60 -21.02 -40.65
CA GLN A 513 53.87 -20.69 -39.96
C GLN A 513 54.48 -19.31 -40.35
N GLY A 514 54.53 -18.37 -39.39
CA GLY A 514 55.00 -16.98 -39.51
C GLY A 514 54.05 -16.02 -38.75
N ALA A 515 54.41 -15.38 -37.63
CA ALA A 515 55.39 -14.27 -37.43
C ALA A 515 54.85 -12.90 -37.91
N THR A 516 55.05 -11.72 -37.28
CA THR A 516 55.45 -11.23 -35.92
C THR A 516 55.11 -9.71 -35.90
N THR A 517 55.26 -9.00 -34.77
CA THR A 517 55.47 -7.53 -34.68
C THR A 517 54.25 -6.58 -34.56
N GLN A 518 54.06 -6.08 -33.33
CA GLN A 518 53.87 -4.69 -32.84
C GLN A 518 53.40 -3.51 -33.75
N ARG A 519 52.94 -2.45 -33.06
CA ARG A 519 52.88 -1.01 -33.42
C ARG A 519 51.72 -0.55 -34.32
N VAL A 520 51.16 0.67 -34.18
CA VAL A 520 51.16 1.64 -33.04
C VAL A 520 49.94 2.59 -33.14
N GLN A 521 49.67 3.41 -32.12
CA GLN A 521 48.62 4.45 -32.13
C GLN A 521 49.02 5.67 -33.00
N SER A 522 48.09 6.24 -33.76
CA SER A 522 48.16 7.67 -34.11
C SER A 522 46.79 8.33 -34.34
N THR A 523 46.51 9.23 -33.41
CA THR A 523 45.43 10.21 -33.24
C THR A 523 45.14 11.16 -34.43
N THR A 524 43.96 11.81 -34.39
CA THR A 524 43.69 13.20 -34.87
C THR A 524 43.20 13.46 -36.32
N THR A 525 41.86 13.58 -36.47
CA THR A 525 41.10 14.79 -36.90
C THR A 525 41.67 15.74 -38.00
N GLN A 526 40.95 15.97 -39.13
CA GLN A 526 40.07 17.15 -39.40
C GLN A 526 39.60 17.34 -40.89
N ARG A 527 38.41 17.97 -41.08
CA ARG A 527 37.99 18.94 -42.15
C ARG A 527 37.60 18.53 -43.63
N VAL A 528 36.27 18.60 -43.89
CA VAL A 528 35.55 19.48 -44.88
C VAL A 528 35.59 19.26 -46.43
N GLN A 529 34.37 18.98 -46.96
CA GLN A 529 33.67 19.38 -48.22
C GLN A 529 34.35 19.50 -49.62
N SER A 530 33.76 18.77 -50.59
CA SER A 530 33.39 19.20 -51.97
C SER A 530 34.53 19.52 -53.00
N THR A 531 34.39 19.38 -54.33
CA THR A 531 33.26 19.08 -55.25
C THR A 531 33.80 18.48 -56.56
N THR A 532 32.97 17.86 -57.43
CA THR A 532 32.84 18.15 -58.90
C THR A 532 31.97 17.08 -59.62
N THR A 533 31.40 17.44 -60.77
CA THR A 533 30.26 16.78 -61.45
C THR A 533 30.63 16.16 -62.81
N GLN A 534 29.93 15.11 -63.23
CA GLN A 534 29.57 14.87 -64.64
C GLN A 534 28.05 14.59 -64.79
N ARG A 535 27.49 14.75 -65.99
CA ARG A 535 26.04 15.01 -66.24
C ARG A 535 25.63 14.63 -67.68
N VAL A 536 24.31 14.61 -67.95
CA VAL A 536 23.59 14.69 -69.26
C VAL A 536 23.19 13.31 -69.82
N GLN A 537 21.97 13.02 -70.35
CA GLN A 537 20.72 13.80 -70.63
C GLN A 537 19.50 13.07 -69.95
N SER A 538 18.18 13.13 -70.25
CA SER A 538 17.32 13.86 -71.22
C SER A 538 15.86 14.07 -70.74
N THR A 539 15.51 15.34 -70.46
CA THR A 539 14.27 16.07 -70.83
C THR A 539 12.94 15.36 -71.21
N THR A 540 11.84 15.80 -70.57
CA THR A 540 10.76 16.64 -71.16
C THR A 540 9.93 17.30 -70.04
N THR A 541 9.33 18.48 -70.29
CA THR A 541 8.70 19.35 -69.26
C THR A 541 7.41 20.00 -69.76
N GLN A 542 6.39 20.14 -68.89
CA GLN A 542 5.40 21.23 -68.95
C GLN A 542 5.08 21.79 -67.55
N ARG A 543 4.57 23.03 -67.48
CA ARG A 543 4.47 23.84 -66.25
C ARG A 543 3.40 24.94 -66.37
N VAL A 544 2.50 25.02 -65.39
CA VAL A 544 1.68 26.19 -65.03
C VAL A 544 1.56 26.14 -63.49
N GLN A 545 2.19 27.00 -62.66
CA GLN A 545 2.09 28.46 -62.49
C GLN A 545 0.81 28.88 -61.73
N SER A 546 0.98 29.43 -60.52
CA SER A 546 -0.09 29.78 -59.58
C SER A 546 -0.25 31.30 -59.43
N PRO A 547 -1.46 31.79 -59.10
CA PRO A 547 -1.62 33.13 -58.54
C PRO A 547 -2.40 33.18 -57.21
N THR A 548 -1.79 33.86 -56.23
CA THR A 548 -2.43 34.74 -55.22
C THR A 548 -3.30 34.15 -54.08
N THR A 549 -3.09 34.72 -52.89
CA THR A 549 -3.71 34.36 -51.61
C THR A 549 -5.06 35.06 -51.38
N GLN A 550 -6.04 34.34 -50.83
CA GLN A 550 -7.06 34.93 -49.93
C GLN A 550 -7.30 34.02 -48.70
N ARG A 551 -8.00 34.56 -47.71
CA ARG A 551 -8.19 34.04 -46.35
C ARG A 551 -9.69 34.12 -46.01
N VAL A 552 -10.13 33.31 -45.02
CA VAL A 552 -11.22 33.56 -44.02
C VAL A 552 -12.30 32.46 -43.93
N GLN A 553 -12.63 32.15 -42.66
CA GLN A 553 -13.84 31.52 -42.10
C GLN A 553 -14.09 30.01 -42.13
N SER A 554 -14.90 29.62 -41.13
CA SER A 554 -15.19 28.28 -40.63
C SER A 554 -16.60 27.83 -41.03
N PRO A 555 -16.90 26.52 -41.05
CA PRO A 555 -18.27 26.04 -41.20
C PRO A 555 -19.05 26.07 -39.88
N THR A 556 -20.04 26.96 -39.81
CA THR A 556 -21.20 26.93 -38.90
C THR A 556 -22.42 27.32 -39.74
N THR A 557 -23.62 26.75 -39.63
CA THR A 557 -24.17 25.75 -38.69
C THR A 557 -25.33 25.02 -39.41
N GLN A 558 -25.82 23.89 -38.90
CA GLN A 558 -27.26 23.62 -38.97
C GLN A 558 -27.84 23.35 -37.58
N ARG A 559 -29.04 23.88 -37.34
CA ARG A 559 -29.59 24.16 -36.00
C ARG A 559 -31.00 23.60 -35.90
N VAL A 560 -31.21 22.62 -35.02
CA VAL A 560 -32.56 22.19 -34.63
C VAL A 560 -33.04 23.10 -33.47
N GLN A 561 -34.30 23.54 -33.52
CA GLN A 561 -34.88 24.47 -32.55
C GLN A 561 -35.23 23.77 -31.21
N PRO A 562 -35.13 24.46 -30.06
CA PRO A 562 -35.72 24.01 -28.81
C PRO A 562 -37.23 24.28 -28.79
N SER A 563 -38.03 23.28 -28.38
CA SER A 563 -39.47 23.44 -28.15
C SER A 563 -39.75 23.94 -26.73
N THR A 564 -40.18 25.19 -26.59
CA THR A 564 -40.59 25.77 -25.31
C THR A 564 -42.00 25.32 -24.93
N ILE A 565 -42.18 24.75 -23.73
CA ILE A 565 -43.46 24.75 -23.00
C ILE A 565 -43.21 25.36 -21.63
N GLN A 566 -44.11 26.24 -21.19
CA GLN A 566 -43.98 27.02 -19.96
C GLN A 566 -44.58 26.28 -18.74
N ALA A 567 -44.20 26.75 -17.55
CA ALA A 567 -44.85 26.53 -16.25
C ALA A 567 -44.98 25.07 -15.75
N VAL A 568 -44.12 24.68 -14.80
CA VAL A 568 -44.52 24.60 -13.37
C VAL A 568 -43.34 25.00 -12.47
N GLN A 569 -43.30 26.26 -12.05
CA GLN A 569 -42.76 26.61 -10.73
C GLN A 569 -43.95 26.84 -9.81
N ASN A 570 -44.19 25.93 -8.83
CA ASN A 570 -44.90 26.15 -7.54
C ASN A 570 -45.39 24.88 -6.81
N ILE A 571 -44.70 23.73 -6.89
CA ILE A 571 -45.02 22.55 -6.05
C ILE A 571 -43.81 22.07 -5.24
N THR A 572 -43.33 22.91 -4.31
CA THR A 572 -42.49 22.46 -3.17
C THR A 572 -42.72 23.29 -1.90
N ASN A 573 -43.69 24.22 -1.90
CA ASN A 573 -44.13 24.97 -0.71
C ASN A 573 -45.61 24.72 -0.34
N LYS A 574 -46.24 23.68 -0.92
CA LYS A 574 -47.63 23.29 -0.62
C LYS A 574 -47.79 21.78 -0.31
N VAL A 575 -46.81 21.19 0.38
CA VAL A 575 -46.89 19.86 1.02
C VAL A 575 -46.44 19.94 2.50
N HIS A 576 -46.50 21.14 3.09
CA HIS A 576 -46.13 21.36 4.50
C HIS A 576 -47.01 22.41 5.21
N LYS A 577 -48.27 22.54 4.79
CA LYS A 577 -49.32 23.30 5.50
C LYS A 577 -50.66 22.58 5.56
N ASP A 578 -51.01 21.82 4.53
CA ASP A 578 -52.30 21.12 4.44
C ASP A 578 -52.27 19.70 5.07
N THR A 579 -51.28 19.40 5.92
CA THR A 579 -51.24 18.17 6.76
C THR A 579 -51.02 18.50 8.25
N ILE A 580 -51.19 19.77 8.62
CA ILE A 580 -51.21 20.24 10.03
C ILE A 580 -52.61 20.78 10.41
N LYS A 581 -53.56 20.81 9.46
CA LYS A 581 -54.93 21.32 9.66
C LYS A 581 -56.04 20.26 9.69
N GLU A 582 -55.70 18.96 9.60
CA GLU A 582 -56.65 17.84 9.71
C GLU A 582 -56.26 16.85 10.81
N LYS A 583 -55.53 17.33 11.82
CA LYS A 583 -55.19 16.56 13.03
C LYS A 583 -55.33 17.37 14.31
N LYS A 584 -56.35 18.23 14.36
CA LYS A 584 -56.75 19.00 15.55
C LYS A 584 -58.23 18.85 15.93
N ASP A 585 -59.09 18.47 14.98
CA ASP A 585 -60.54 18.33 15.20
C ASP A 585 -60.98 16.88 15.48
N ASN A 586 -60.04 16.04 15.94
CA ASN A 586 -60.30 14.70 16.45
C ASN A 586 -59.66 14.52 17.84
N LEU A 587 -59.87 15.52 18.70
CA LEU A 587 -59.45 15.51 20.11
C LEU A 587 -60.57 15.99 21.06
N HIS A 588 -61.84 15.90 20.65
CA HIS A 588 -63.03 16.16 21.49
C HIS A 588 -64.24 15.32 21.04
N ARG A 589 -64.15 14.00 21.26
CA ARG A 589 -65.28 13.09 21.53
C ARG A 589 -64.76 11.78 22.12
#